data_AF-A0A7S1TH33-F1
#
_entry.id   AF-A0A7S1TH33-F1
#
_cell.length_a   1.000
_cell.length_b   1.000
_cell.length_c   1.000
_cell.angle_alpha   90.00
_cell.angle_beta   90.00
_cell.angle_gamma   90.00
#
_symmetry.space_group_name_H-M   'P 1'
#
loop_
_entity.id
_entity.type
_entity.pdbx_description
1 polymer ?
#
loop_
_entity_poly.entity_id
_entity_poly.type
_entity_poly.pdbx_seq_one_letter_code
_entity_poly.pdbx_strand_id
1 'polypeptide(L)'
;VVVPSGMVDVEDIRKRGNERFKLEDWDGAIEAYNEALSFGSERVGATRLLSNRALARIHKAKKCGVDGKEDDDGADAQESRRMRRMLLEEALEDACEVIRLDPSWPRGWYRKGTVLMELGRLEDAREAYRQGLDHCGELGENDQGVRDLSLSWEALNKRIGEVDSSDHEGEKLRVEGNDAFHKGDWDTAIGLYTQAINAIEAAERAPDKRIFSNRSAAYLKKAQEQESSFSIQYAIEDADRCLSIDSLWSKAWYRKGTALMAAGRREEAKKVFLDGLAHCPNDTDLLRGLTEVESAPKQKLSPKDLEIEPSDKAKVELPTKRTVKDPELYNVLGVPTDAADGIIKKAYYNLAKECHPDKHPDDPLATEKFQKIGEAYQVLSNPQTRELYDLHGRDGLDQSAFEAMDPSQLFAMLFGSDRFVRYFGELEMTTQMSRVDDEGNAPSEEALKEIQRERESNLLQTL
;
A
#
# COMPACT_ATOMS: atom_id res chain seq x y z
N VAL A 1 7.38 -28.56 54.80
CA VAL A 1 5.96 -28.65 54.41
C VAL A 1 5.89 -28.34 52.93
N VAL A 2 5.73 -29.38 52.12
CA VAL A 2 5.57 -29.27 50.66
C VAL A 2 4.11 -28.90 50.43
N VAL A 3 3.85 -27.74 49.82
CA VAL A 3 2.50 -27.37 49.37
C VAL A 3 2.24 -28.16 48.09
N PRO A 4 1.13 -28.92 47.98
CA PRO A 4 0.85 -29.69 46.78
C PRO A 4 0.56 -28.75 45.62
N SER A 5 1.21 -29.00 44.48
CA SER A 5 0.92 -28.39 43.18
C SER A 5 -0.50 -28.72 42.78
N GLY A 6 -1.47 -27.87 43.14
CA GLY A 6 -2.80 -27.90 42.54
C GLY A 6 -2.63 -27.64 41.05
N MET A 7 -2.89 -28.65 40.22
CA MET A 7 -3.06 -28.45 38.78
C MET A 7 -4.18 -27.44 38.59
N VAL A 8 -3.85 -26.25 38.09
CA VAL A 8 -4.86 -25.26 37.71
C VAL A 8 -5.69 -25.88 36.59
N ASP A 9 -6.98 -26.10 36.86
CA ASP A 9 -7.90 -26.69 35.88
C ASP A 9 -8.36 -25.61 34.90
N VAL A 10 -7.68 -25.52 33.75
CA VAL A 10 -8.00 -24.59 32.65
C VAL A 10 -9.46 -24.73 32.20
N GLU A 11 -10.05 -25.92 32.27
CA GLU A 11 -11.44 -26.17 31.90
C GLU A 11 -12.42 -25.58 32.92
N ASP A 12 -12.06 -25.58 34.22
CA ASP A 12 -12.84 -24.90 35.26
C ASP A 12 -12.81 -23.37 35.08
N ILE A 13 -11.64 -22.79 34.81
CA ILE A 13 -11.51 -21.36 34.49
C ILE A 13 -12.39 -20.99 33.28
N ARG A 14 -12.36 -21.82 32.22
CA ARG A 14 -13.20 -21.63 31.04
C ARG A 14 -14.70 -21.66 31.37
N LYS A 15 -15.13 -22.58 32.23
CA LYS A 15 -16.53 -22.67 32.68
C LYS A 15 -16.95 -21.42 33.46
N ARG A 16 -16.12 -20.94 34.39
CA ARG A 16 -16.33 -19.66 35.10
C ARG A 16 -16.46 -18.49 34.11
N GLY A 17 -15.61 -18.44 33.09
CA GLY A 17 -15.71 -17.44 32.01
C GLY A 17 -17.04 -17.51 31.26
N ASN A 18 -17.52 -18.72 30.94
CA ASN A 18 -18.83 -18.90 30.28
C ASN A 18 -20.02 -18.50 31.17
N GLU A 19 -19.92 -18.72 32.49
CA GLU A 19 -20.96 -18.32 33.45
C GLU A 19 -21.04 -16.79 33.55
N ARG A 20 -19.88 -16.12 33.68
CA ARG A 20 -19.81 -14.66 33.63
C ARG A 20 -20.34 -14.09 32.33
N PHE A 21 -20.00 -14.73 31.20
CA PHE A 21 -20.57 -14.38 29.90
C PHE A 21 -22.11 -14.47 29.92
N LYS A 22 -22.71 -15.53 30.47
CA LYS A 22 -24.18 -15.63 30.58
C LYS A 22 -24.82 -14.55 31.45
N LEU A 23 -24.07 -14.02 32.43
CA LEU A 23 -24.49 -12.93 33.30
C LEU A 23 -24.22 -11.54 32.70
N GLU A 24 -23.79 -11.46 31.44
CA GLU A 24 -23.36 -10.23 30.76
C GLU A 24 -22.18 -9.50 31.43
N ASP A 25 -21.45 -10.20 32.30
CA ASP A 25 -20.16 -9.77 32.85
C ASP A 25 -19.05 -10.08 31.83
N TRP A 26 -19.01 -9.29 30.75
CA TRP A 26 -18.05 -9.48 29.66
C TRP A 26 -16.61 -9.25 30.10
N ASP A 27 -16.38 -8.30 31.00
CA ASP A 27 -15.07 -8.00 31.56
C ASP A 27 -14.53 -9.19 32.35
N GLY A 28 -15.31 -9.70 33.30
CA GLY A 28 -14.90 -10.87 34.05
C GLY A 28 -14.80 -12.14 33.18
N ALA A 29 -15.58 -12.25 32.11
CA ALA A 29 -15.43 -13.33 31.14
C ALA A 29 -14.09 -13.24 30.38
N ILE A 30 -13.72 -12.04 29.89
CA ILE A 30 -12.45 -11.79 29.19
C ILE A 30 -11.27 -12.08 30.12
N GLU A 31 -11.32 -11.61 31.38
CA GLU A 31 -10.30 -11.87 32.39
C GLU A 31 -10.12 -13.38 32.63
N ALA A 32 -11.21 -14.13 32.79
CA ALA A 32 -11.14 -15.57 32.95
C ALA A 32 -10.54 -16.28 31.73
N TYR A 33 -10.87 -15.85 30.51
CA TYR A 33 -10.26 -16.43 29.31
C TYR A 33 -8.78 -16.07 29.16
N ASN A 34 -8.36 -14.85 29.53
CA ASN A 34 -6.95 -14.45 29.58
C ASN A 34 -6.17 -15.30 30.60
N GLU A 35 -6.73 -15.48 31.79
CA GLU A 35 -6.18 -16.34 32.84
C GLU A 35 -5.99 -17.76 32.30
N ALA A 36 -7.02 -18.35 31.71
CA ALA A 36 -6.98 -19.70 31.14
C ALA A 36 -5.91 -19.85 30.04
N LEU A 37 -5.77 -18.85 29.15
CA LEU A 37 -4.77 -18.85 28.08
C LEU A 37 -3.34 -18.71 28.61
N SER A 38 -3.12 -18.06 29.76
CA SER A 38 -1.80 -17.87 30.35
C SER A 38 -1.14 -19.17 30.83
N PHE A 39 -1.94 -20.19 31.15
CA PHE A 39 -1.46 -21.48 31.63
C PHE A 39 -0.99 -22.42 30.51
N GLY A 40 -1.13 -22.02 29.25
CA GLY A 40 -0.80 -22.86 28.09
C GLY A 40 -1.82 -23.99 27.92
N SER A 41 -2.79 -23.80 27.04
CA SER A 41 -3.77 -24.82 26.70
C SER A 41 -3.34 -25.63 25.48
N GLU A 42 -3.67 -26.92 25.43
CA GLU A 42 -3.59 -27.71 24.20
C GLU A 42 -4.32 -27.00 23.05
N ARG A 43 -3.89 -27.24 21.82
CA ARG A 43 -4.40 -26.56 20.60
C ARG A 43 -5.92 -26.39 20.60
N VAL A 44 -6.67 -27.47 20.86
CA VAL A 44 -8.15 -27.45 20.87
C VAL A 44 -8.73 -26.61 22.02
N GLY A 45 -8.09 -26.61 23.20
CA GLY A 45 -8.47 -25.77 24.34
C GLY A 45 -8.24 -24.28 24.05
N ALA A 46 -7.10 -23.95 23.44
CA ALA A 46 -6.75 -22.59 23.05
C ALA A 46 -7.76 -22.02 22.05
N THR A 47 -8.10 -22.80 21.01
CA THR A 47 -9.05 -22.40 19.96
C THR A 47 -10.42 -22.03 20.56
N ARG A 48 -10.93 -22.81 21.53
CA ARG A 48 -12.22 -22.52 22.18
C ARG A 48 -12.17 -21.27 23.07
N LEU A 49 -11.10 -21.11 23.84
CA LEU A 49 -10.89 -19.96 24.70
C LEU A 49 -10.83 -18.66 23.90
N LEU A 50 -10.05 -18.64 22.82
CA LEU A 50 -9.92 -17.49 21.93
C LEU A 50 -11.25 -17.13 21.26
N SER A 51 -12.00 -18.12 20.77
CA SER A 51 -13.31 -17.84 20.14
C SER A 51 -14.34 -17.29 21.14
N ASN A 52 -14.32 -17.76 22.39
CA ASN A 52 -15.17 -17.24 23.45
C ASN A 52 -14.75 -15.83 23.90
N ARG A 53 -13.45 -15.55 23.96
CA ARG A 53 -12.91 -14.22 24.26
C ARG A 53 -13.26 -13.21 23.15
N ALA A 54 -13.14 -13.62 21.88
CA ALA A 54 -13.60 -12.82 20.75
C ALA A 54 -15.09 -12.47 20.86
N LEU A 55 -15.94 -13.46 21.21
CA LEU A 55 -17.37 -13.24 21.42
C LEU A 55 -17.64 -12.24 22.55
N ALA A 56 -16.98 -12.39 23.69
CA ALA A 56 -17.12 -11.47 24.82
C ALA A 56 -16.74 -10.03 24.44
N ARG A 57 -15.64 -9.86 23.72
CA ARG A 57 -15.20 -8.55 23.19
C ARG A 57 -16.22 -7.94 22.23
N ILE A 58 -16.80 -8.73 21.33
CA ILE A 58 -17.86 -8.26 20.41
C ILE A 58 -19.09 -7.77 21.19
N HIS A 59 -19.56 -8.54 22.17
CA HIS A 59 -20.72 -8.15 22.98
C HIS A 59 -20.45 -6.89 23.81
N LYS A 60 -19.25 -6.79 24.42
CA LYS A 60 -18.82 -5.58 25.12
C LYS A 60 -18.78 -4.38 24.19
N ALA A 61 -18.20 -4.53 22.99
CA ALA A 61 -18.13 -3.47 21.98
C ALA A 61 -19.51 -2.97 21.54
N LYS A 62 -20.49 -3.89 21.40
CA LYS A 62 -21.89 -3.52 21.10
C LYS A 62 -22.50 -2.70 22.22
N LYS A 63 -22.30 -3.09 23.48
CA LYS A 63 -22.81 -2.35 24.64
C LYS A 63 -22.24 -0.93 24.74
N CYS A 64 -20.94 -0.75 24.44
CA CYS A 64 -20.32 0.57 24.38
C CYS A 64 -20.91 1.50 23.30
N GLY A 65 -21.66 0.97 22.32
CA GLY A 65 -22.17 1.73 21.17
C GLY A 65 -23.64 2.15 21.23
N VAL A 66 -24.39 1.87 22.31
CA VAL A 66 -25.86 2.06 22.33
C VAL A 66 -26.32 3.36 23.00
N ASP A 67 -25.45 4.10 23.71
CA ASP A 67 -25.89 5.26 24.51
C ASP A 67 -25.64 6.64 23.86
N GLY A 68 -24.92 6.72 22.73
CA GLY A 68 -24.65 7.98 22.03
C GLY A 68 -25.38 8.05 20.68
N LYS A 69 -26.16 9.10 20.45
CA LYS A 69 -26.60 9.44 19.07
C LYS A 69 -25.35 9.65 18.21
N GLU A 70 -25.37 9.19 16.96
CA GLU A 70 -24.23 9.36 16.03
C GLU A 70 -23.83 10.83 15.83
N ASP A 71 -24.75 11.76 16.12
CA ASP A 71 -24.56 13.22 16.05
C ASP A 71 -23.99 13.86 17.34
N ASP A 72 -23.62 13.07 18.36
CA ASP A 72 -22.99 13.58 19.58
C ASP A 72 -21.46 13.58 19.45
N ASP A 73 -20.91 14.79 19.30
CA ASP A 73 -19.48 15.09 19.24
C ASP A 73 -18.84 15.32 20.62
N GLY A 74 -19.55 14.98 21.71
CA GLY A 74 -19.01 15.01 23.07
C GLY A 74 -17.76 14.12 23.24
N ALA A 75 -16.86 14.52 24.14
CA ALA A 75 -15.63 13.78 24.46
C ALA A 75 -15.93 12.33 24.89
N ASP A 76 -17.01 12.11 25.63
CA ASP A 76 -17.46 10.80 26.11
C ASP A 76 -17.91 9.88 24.96
N ALA A 77 -18.53 10.45 23.91
CA ALA A 77 -18.93 9.72 22.72
C ALA A 77 -17.70 9.33 21.87
N GLN A 78 -16.71 10.22 21.76
CA GLN A 78 -15.45 9.93 21.08
C GLN A 78 -14.65 8.83 21.79
N GLU A 79 -14.59 8.86 23.13
CA GLU A 79 -13.95 7.83 23.94
C GLU A 79 -14.66 6.48 23.79
N SER A 80 -15.99 6.47 23.82
CA SER A 80 -16.81 5.27 23.62
C SER A 80 -16.59 4.67 22.22
N ARG A 81 -16.53 5.50 21.17
CA ARG A 81 -16.20 5.07 19.80
C ARG A 81 -14.79 4.46 19.72
N ARG A 82 -13.80 5.09 20.37
CA ARG A 82 -12.42 4.59 20.42
C ARG A 82 -12.34 3.25 21.13
N MET A 83 -13.00 3.11 22.28
CA MET A 83 -13.04 1.87 23.05
C MET A 83 -13.75 0.75 22.28
N ARG A 84 -14.90 1.04 21.64
CA ARG A 84 -15.61 0.10 20.76
C ARG A 84 -14.68 -0.41 19.67
N ARG A 85 -13.96 0.49 18.99
CA ARG A 85 -13.02 0.12 17.93
C ARG A 85 -11.89 -0.77 18.44
N MET A 86 -11.27 -0.40 19.56
CA MET A 86 -10.19 -1.19 20.19
C MET A 86 -10.67 -2.61 20.51
N LEU A 87 -11.85 -2.76 21.13
CA LEU A 87 -12.42 -4.08 21.45
C LEU A 87 -12.70 -4.93 20.20
N LEU A 88 -13.17 -4.30 19.11
CA LEU A 88 -13.38 -4.99 17.84
C LEU A 88 -12.06 -5.40 17.18
N GLU A 89 -11.02 -4.57 17.24
CA GLU A 89 -9.69 -4.92 16.72
C GLU A 89 -9.08 -6.10 17.50
N GLU A 90 -9.16 -6.10 18.84
CA GLU A 90 -8.74 -7.24 19.66
C GLU A 90 -9.57 -8.51 19.39
N ALA A 91 -10.87 -8.38 19.13
CA ALA A 91 -11.73 -9.51 18.77
C ALA A 91 -11.36 -10.08 17.39
N LEU A 92 -10.93 -9.22 16.47
CA LEU A 92 -10.47 -9.62 15.14
C LEU A 92 -9.17 -10.43 15.24
N GLU A 93 -8.25 -10.02 16.11
CA GLU A 93 -7.01 -10.74 16.40
C GLU A 93 -7.31 -12.13 16.95
N ASP A 94 -8.19 -12.24 17.96
CA ASP A 94 -8.61 -13.53 18.50
C ASP A 94 -9.21 -14.44 17.43
N ALA A 95 -10.10 -13.89 16.58
CA ALA A 95 -10.72 -14.66 15.51
C ALA A 95 -9.70 -15.14 14.46
N CYS A 96 -8.72 -14.30 14.12
CA CYS A 96 -7.63 -14.67 13.24
C CYS A 96 -6.75 -15.76 13.85
N GLU A 97 -6.47 -15.69 15.15
CA GLU A 97 -5.69 -16.69 15.87
C GLU A 97 -6.43 -18.04 15.95
N VAL A 98 -7.75 -18.02 16.16
CA VAL A 98 -8.61 -19.21 16.06
C VAL A 98 -8.45 -19.88 14.70
N ILE A 99 -8.54 -19.12 13.60
CA ILE A 99 -8.38 -19.64 12.24
C ILE A 99 -6.96 -20.19 12.03
N ARG A 100 -5.94 -19.51 12.53
CA ARG A 100 -4.54 -19.98 12.45
C ARG A 100 -4.36 -21.33 13.15
N LEU A 101 -4.99 -21.50 14.32
CA LEU A 101 -4.94 -22.73 15.08
C LEU A 101 -5.80 -23.82 14.47
N ASP A 102 -6.98 -23.52 13.95
CA ASP A 102 -7.88 -24.51 13.33
C ASP A 102 -8.70 -23.89 12.20
N PRO A 103 -8.19 -23.92 10.95
CA PRO A 103 -8.89 -23.37 9.80
C PRO A 103 -10.19 -24.10 9.48
N SER A 104 -10.33 -25.36 9.90
CA SER A 104 -11.50 -26.21 9.64
C SER A 104 -12.67 -25.93 10.57
N TRP A 105 -12.48 -25.09 11.59
CA TRP A 105 -13.51 -24.79 12.58
C TRP A 105 -14.34 -23.56 12.19
N PRO A 106 -15.63 -23.71 11.86
CA PRO A 106 -16.44 -22.63 11.28
C PRO A 106 -16.57 -21.39 12.17
N ARG A 107 -16.52 -21.57 13.50
CA ARG A 107 -16.70 -20.47 14.45
C ARG A 107 -15.60 -19.42 14.36
N GLY A 108 -14.37 -19.78 13.98
CA GLY A 108 -13.30 -18.80 13.78
C GLY A 108 -13.63 -17.83 12.66
N TRP A 109 -14.00 -18.36 11.51
CA TRP A 109 -14.43 -17.61 10.33
C TRP A 109 -15.69 -16.78 10.60
N TYR A 110 -16.68 -17.35 11.28
CA TYR A 110 -17.92 -16.65 11.62
C TYR A 110 -17.65 -15.44 12.52
N ARG A 111 -16.79 -15.60 13.53
CA ARG A 111 -16.36 -14.51 14.42
C ARG A 111 -15.63 -13.42 13.66
N LYS A 112 -14.69 -13.80 12.79
CA LYS A 112 -13.93 -12.87 11.94
C LYS A 112 -14.88 -12.04 11.06
N GLY A 113 -15.80 -12.68 10.35
CA GLY A 113 -16.78 -11.99 9.51
C GLY A 113 -17.70 -11.06 10.33
N THR A 114 -18.17 -11.52 11.50
CA THR A 114 -19.02 -10.70 12.39
C THR A 114 -18.29 -9.42 12.82
N VAL A 115 -17.04 -9.54 13.28
CA VAL A 115 -16.23 -8.40 13.72
C VAL A 115 -16.00 -7.42 12.57
N LEU A 116 -15.70 -7.93 11.37
CA LEU A 116 -15.48 -7.11 10.19
C LEU A 116 -16.74 -6.34 9.77
N MET A 117 -17.92 -6.96 9.88
CA MET A 117 -19.20 -6.26 9.68
C MET A 117 -19.40 -5.12 10.69
N GLU A 118 -19.10 -5.36 11.96
CA GLU A 118 -19.21 -4.35 13.03
C GLU A 118 -18.21 -3.19 12.88
N LEU A 119 -17.09 -3.44 12.19
CA LEU A 119 -16.10 -2.44 11.77
C LEU A 119 -16.46 -1.75 10.45
N GLY A 120 -17.57 -2.10 9.79
CA GLY A 120 -17.98 -1.56 8.50
C GLY A 120 -17.18 -2.07 7.30
N ARG A 121 -16.32 -3.09 7.48
CA ARG A 121 -15.47 -3.68 6.44
C ARG A 121 -16.21 -4.81 5.73
N LEU A 122 -17.26 -4.45 4.97
CA LEU A 122 -18.22 -5.40 4.43
C LEU A 122 -17.60 -6.43 3.47
N GLU A 123 -16.74 -6.02 2.54
CA GLU A 123 -16.11 -6.98 1.61
C GLU A 123 -15.10 -7.90 2.32
N ASP A 124 -14.34 -7.41 3.31
CA ASP A 124 -13.49 -8.29 4.13
C ASP A 124 -14.33 -9.32 4.90
N ALA A 125 -15.51 -8.92 5.40
CA ALA A 125 -16.41 -9.83 6.09
C ALA A 125 -16.98 -10.90 5.15
N ARG A 126 -17.41 -10.50 3.96
CA ARG A 126 -17.89 -11.39 2.90
C ARG A 126 -16.84 -12.42 2.54
N GLU A 127 -15.60 -11.98 2.35
CA GLU A 127 -14.48 -12.85 2.03
C GLU A 127 -14.15 -13.81 3.19
N ALA A 128 -14.20 -13.33 4.44
CA ALA A 128 -14.02 -14.20 5.61
C ALA A 128 -15.10 -15.30 5.67
N TYR A 129 -16.36 -15.00 5.35
CA TYR A 129 -17.40 -16.03 5.29
C TYR A 129 -17.18 -17.01 4.13
N ARG A 130 -16.81 -16.51 2.95
CA ARG A 130 -16.50 -17.33 1.77
C ARG A 130 -15.36 -18.32 2.05
N GLN A 131 -14.23 -17.82 2.56
CA GLN A 131 -13.09 -18.66 2.96
C GLN A 131 -13.47 -19.67 4.05
N GLY A 132 -14.33 -19.27 4.99
CA GLY A 132 -14.86 -20.18 6.00
C GLY A 132 -15.62 -21.36 5.39
N LEU A 133 -16.47 -21.11 4.39
CA LEU A 133 -17.20 -22.16 3.69
C LEU A 133 -16.25 -23.10 2.92
N ASP A 134 -15.25 -22.55 2.25
CA ASP A 134 -14.24 -23.34 1.52
C ASP A 134 -13.45 -24.26 2.47
N HIS A 135 -12.98 -23.73 3.61
CA HIS A 135 -12.19 -24.48 4.58
C HIS A 135 -13.01 -25.47 5.43
N CYS A 136 -14.32 -25.24 5.56
CA CYS A 136 -15.21 -26.07 6.38
C CYS A 136 -16.09 -27.04 5.57
N GLY A 137 -15.89 -27.13 4.25
CA GLY A 137 -16.76 -27.87 3.33
C GLY A 137 -16.94 -29.36 3.68
N GLU A 138 -15.98 -29.97 4.37
CA GLU A 138 -16.05 -31.38 4.79
C GLU A 138 -17.07 -31.66 5.92
N LEU A 139 -17.44 -30.65 6.73
CA LEU A 139 -18.39 -30.81 7.84
C LEU A 139 -19.85 -30.96 7.38
N GLY A 140 -20.13 -30.59 6.12
CA GLY A 140 -21.46 -30.63 5.51
C GLY A 140 -22.43 -29.57 6.04
N GLU A 141 -23.55 -29.38 5.32
CA GLU A 141 -24.57 -28.36 5.61
C GLU A 141 -25.33 -28.56 6.95
N ASN A 142 -25.16 -29.72 7.56
CA ASN A 142 -25.78 -30.06 8.85
C ASN A 142 -25.00 -29.53 10.06
N ASP A 143 -23.77 -29.05 9.89
CA ASP A 143 -23.06 -28.35 10.96
C ASP A 143 -23.64 -26.94 11.19
N GLN A 144 -23.88 -26.57 12.45
CA GLN A 144 -24.48 -25.28 12.79
C GLN A 144 -23.57 -24.12 12.38
N GLY A 145 -22.26 -24.25 12.56
CA GLY A 145 -21.32 -23.19 12.21
C GLY A 145 -21.21 -22.98 10.71
N VAL A 146 -21.30 -24.05 9.90
CA VAL A 146 -21.38 -23.95 8.44
C VAL A 146 -22.67 -23.24 8.01
N ARG A 147 -23.82 -23.56 8.62
CA ARG A 147 -25.08 -22.81 8.36
C ARG A 147 -24.97 -21.33 8.71
N ASP A 148 -24.38 -21.02 9.87
CA ASP A 148 -24.20 -19.63 10.31
C ASP A 148 -23.34 -18.84 9.31
N LEU A 149 -22.28 -19.47 8.77
CA LEU A 149 -21.47 -18.90 7.69
C LEU A 149 -22.27 -18.67 6.41
N SER A 150 -22.98 -19.69 5.91
CA SER A 150 -23.77 -19.59 4.67
C SER A 150 -24.82 -18.50 4.74
N LEU A 151 -25.63 -18.48 5.81
CA LEU A 151 -26.68 -17.48 6.00
C LEU A 151 -26.11 -16.06 6.10
N SER A 152 -24.97 -15.90 6.79
CA SER A 152 -24.32 -14.59 6.92
C SER A 152 -23.72 -14.10 5.61
N TRP A 153 -23.13 -15.02 4.83
CA TRP A 153 -22.59 -14.72 3.50
C TRP A 153 -23.70 -14.30 2.53
N GLU A 154 -24.81 -15.03 2.48
CA GLU A 154 -25.98 -14.70 1.64
C GLU A 154 -26.60 -13.36 2.02
N ALA A 155 -26.84 -13.14 3.31
CA ALA A 155 -27.39 -11.87 3.81
C ALA A 155 -26.48 -10.68 3.47
N LEU A 156 -25.16 -10.87 3.60
CA LEU A 156 -24.19 -9.83 3.30
C LEU A 156 -24.06 -9.56 1.80
N ASN A 157 -24.09 -10.59 0.95
CA ASN A 157 -24.12 -10.43 -0.51
C ASN A 157 -25.33 -9.62 -0.96
N LYS A 158 -26.51 -9.91 -0.39
CA LYS A 158 -27.72 -9.15 -0.68
C LYS A 158 -27.54 -7.68 -0.29
N ARG A 159 -27.02 -7.42 0.91
CA ARG A 159 -26.75 -6.06 1.39
C ARG A 159 -25.76 -5.32 0.50
N ILE A 160 -24.67 -5.96 0.09
CA ILE A 160 -23.66 -5.33 -0.78
C ILE A 160 -24.26 -5.02 -2.16
N GLY A 161 -25.08 -5.92 -2.73
CA GLY A 161 -25.74 -5.69 -4.02
C GLY A 161 -26.80 -4.60 -4.00
N GLU A 162 -27.30 -4.20 -2.83
CA GLU A 162 -28.27 -3.10 -2.66
C GLU A 162 -27.59 -1.73 -2.46
N VAL A 163 -26.28 -1.69 -2.17
CA VAL A 163 -25.51 -0.45 -2.01
C VAL A 163 -24.88 -0.07 -3.36
N ASP A 164 -24.80 1.23 -3.67
CA ASP A 164 -24.28 1.71 -4.96
C ASP A 164 -22.89 1.10 -5.28
N SER A 165 -22.80 0.49 -6.46
CA SER A 165 -21.62 -0.21 -6.96
C SER A 165 -20.39 0.69 -7.07
N SER A 166 -20.60 2.00 -7.32
CA SER A 166 -19.52 2.97 -7.39
C SER A 166 -18.79 3.12 -6.05
N ASP A 167 -19.52 2.99 -4.93
CA ASP A 167 -18.99 3.13 -3.57
C ASP A 167 -18.08 1.98 -3.14
N HIS A 168 -18.19 0.81 -3.78
CA HIS A 168 -17.51 -0.40 -3.34
C HIS A 168 -16.44 -0.92 -4.30
N GLU A 169 -16.32 -0.34 -5.50
CA GLU A 169 -15.42 -0.87 -6.54
C GLU A 169 -13.95 -0.92 -6.07
N GLY A 170 -13.46 0.13 -5.39
CA GLY A 170 -12.10 0.13 -4.84
C GLY A 170 -11.86 -0.97 -3.79
N GLU A 171 -12.87 -1.26 -2.96
CA GLU A 171 -12.78 -2.32 -1.96
C GLU A 171 -12.85 -3.72 -2.60
N LYS A 172 -13.72 -3.91 -3.59
CA LYS A 172 -13.85 -5.14 -4.37
C LYS A 172 -12.53 -5.47 -5.08
N LEU A 173 -11.96 -4.53 -5.82
CA LEU A 173 -10.66 -4.69 -6.49
C LEU A 173 -9.54 -5.01 -5.51
N ARG A 174 -9.57 -4.42 -4.31
CA ARG A 174 -8.61 -4.75 -3.24
C ARG A 174 -8.74 -6.20 -2.78
N VAL A 175 -9.97 -6.73 -2.65
CA VAL A 175 -10.18 -8.14 -2.28
C VAL A 175 -9.74 -9.08 -3.41
N GLU A 176 -10.08 -8.78 -4.65
CA GLU A 176 -9.59 -9.55 -5.81
C GLU A 176 -8.05 -9.53 -5.88
N GLY A 177 -7.43 -8.39 -5.58
CA GLY A 177 -5.98 -8.26 -5.46
C GLY A 177 -5.39 -9.14 -4.36
N ASN A 178 -6.07 -9.28 -3.22
CA ASN A 178 -5.65 -10.20 -2.15
C ASN A 178 -5.72 -11.66 -2.61
N ASP A 179 -6.75 -12.04 -3.36
CA ASP A 179 -6.87 -13.39 -3.90
C ASP A 179 -5.75 -13.71 -4.87
N ALA A 180 -5.41 -12.77 -5.77
CA ALA A 180 -4.25 -12.89 -6.65
C ALA A 180 -2.94 -13.00 -5.86
N PHE A 181 -2.77 -12.17 -4.83
CA PHE A 181 -1.61 -12.23 -3.93
C PHE A 181 -1.47 -13.59 -3.24
N HIS A 182 -2.57 -14.17 -2.74
CA HIS A 182 -2.55 -15.49 -2.11
C HIS A 182 -2.24 -16.63 -3.09
N LYS A 183 -2.56 -16.46 -4.38
CA LYS A 183 -2.21 -17.39 -5.45
C LYS A 183 -0.75 -17.27 -5.92
N GLY A 184 -0.02 -16.27 -5.42
CA GLY A 184 1.35 -15.99 -5.86
C GLY A 184 1.44 -15.22 -7.19
N ASP A 185 0.32 -14.72 -7.70
CA ASP A 185 0.29 -13.92 -8.92
C ASP A 185 0.50 -12.44 -8.57
N TRP A 186 1.77 -12.06 -8.41
CA TRP A 186 2.15 -10.73 -7.95
C TRP A 186 1.80 -9.63 -8.95
N ASP A 187 1.90 -9.91 -10.25
CA ASP A 187 1.60 -8.94 -11.31
C ASP A 187 0.10 -8.61 -11.34
N THR A 188 -0.76 -9.62 -11.31
CA THR A 188 -2.20 -9.42 -11.22
C THR A 188 -2.57 -8.72 -9.91
N ALA A 189 -1.97 -9.11 -8.78
CA ALA A 189 -2.20 -8.44 -7.49
C ALA A 189 -1.85 -6.94 -7.53
N ILE A 190 -0.66 -6.60 -8.03
CA ILE A 190 -0.22 -5.20 -8.18
C ILE A 190 -1.16 -4.41 -9.11
N GLY A 191 -1.58 -5.03 -10.22
CA GLY A 191 -2.53 -4.45 -11.16
C GLY A 191 -3.87 -4.13 -10.50
N LEU A 192 -4.44 -5.08 -9.77
CA LEU A 192 -5.73 -4.94 -9.08
C LEU A 192 -5.65 -3.91 -7.94
N TYR A 193 -4.59 -3.89 -7.14
CA TYR A 193 -4.40 -2.85 -6.12
C TYR A 193 -4.25 -1.45 -6.73
N THR A 194 -3.61 -1.35 -7.89
CA THR A 194 -3.48 -0.07 -8.60
C THR A 194 -4.83 0.41 -9.12
N GLN A 195 -5.64 -0.49 -9.69
CA GLN A 195 -7.01 -0.17 -10.10
C GLN A 195 -7.87 0.23 -8.89
N ALA A 196 -7.70 -0.45 -7.75
CA ALA A 196 -8.40 -0.11 -6.51
C ALA A 196 -8.06 1.31 -6.02
N ILE A 197 -6.79 1.71 -6.05
CA ILE A 197 -6.36 3.07 -5.73
C ILE A 197 -7.01 4.08 -6.68
N ASN A 198 -6.93 3.83 -7.99
CA ASN A 198 -7.52 4.73 -8.99
C ASN A 198 -9.04 4.87 -8.82
N ALA A 199 -9.74 3.80 -8.46
CA ALA A 199 -11.19 3.82 -8.22
C ALA A 199 -11.54 4.67 -6.98
N ILE A 200 -10.76 4.56 -5.90
CA ILE A 200 -10.93 5.41 -4.71
C ILE A 200 -10.65 6.88 -5.03
N GLU A 201 -9.59 7.16 -5.78
CA GLU A 201 -9.23 8.52 -6.19
C GLU A 201 -10.28 9.12 -7.13
N ALA A 202 -10.78 8.36 -8.10
CA ALA A 202 -11.84 8.78 -9.02
C ALA A 202 -13.16 9.06 -8.30
N ALA A 203 -13.42 8.37 -7.19
CA ALA A 203 -14.56 8.62 -6.31
C ALA A 203 -14.30 9.73 -5.28
N GLU A 204 -13.18 10.45 -5.37
CA GLU A 204 -12.76 11.53 -4.46
C GLU A 204 -12.74 11.13 -2.98
N ARG A 205 -12.47 9.84 -2.71
CA ARG A 205 -12.42 9.31 -1.34
C ARG A 205 -11.04 9.45 -0.74
N ALA A 206 -11.00 9.41 0.60
CA ALA A 206 -9.75 9.36 1.32
C ALA A 206 -8.94 8.11 0.91
N PRO A 207 -7.62 8.26 0.70
CA PRO A 207 -6.77 7.15 0.30
C PRO A 207 -6.76 6.05 1.36
N ASP A 208 -6.87 4.80 0.92
CA ASP A 208 -6.88 3.65 1.82
C ASP A 208 -5.48 3.05 2.00
N LYS A 209 -4.89 3.30 3.17
CA LYS A 209 -3.59 2.75 3.58
C LYS A 209 -3.49 1.22 3.45
N ARG A 210 -4.61 0.47 3.57
CA ARG A 210 -4.63 -0.99 3.44
C ARG A 210 -4.20 -1.42 2.04
N ILE A 211 -4.65 -0.71 1.01
CA ILE A 211 -4.33 -1.04 -0.39
C ILE A 211 -2.86 -0.80 -0.67
N PHE A 212 -2.33 0.35 -0.26
CA PHE A 212 -0.91 0.67 -0.38
C PHE A 212 -0.04 -0.37 0.37
N SER A 213 -0.41 -0.74 1.59
CA SER A 213 0.32 -1.76 2.36
C SER A 213 0.31 -3.15 1.71
N ASN A 214 -0.79 -3.51 1.07
CA ASN A 214 -0.91 -4.78 0.34
C ASN A 214 -0.11 -4.75 -0.96
N ARG A 215 -0.16 -3.65 -1.70
CA ARG A 215 0.62 -3.46 -2.93
C ARG A 215 2.12 -3.38 -2.65
N SER A 216 2.54 -2.72 -1.57
CA SER A 216 3.92 -2.76 -1.06
C SER A 216 4.39 -4.20 -0.81
N ALA A 217 3.55 -5.03 -0.19
CA ALA A 217 3.87 -6.44 0.01
C ALA A 217 4.01 -7.22 -1.29
N ALA A 218 3.12 -6.97 -2.26
CA ALA A 218 3.16 -7.61 -3.58
C ALA A 218 4.42 -7.24 -4.35
N TYR A 219 4.82 -5.97 -4.33
CA TYR A 219 6.07 -5.50 -4.91
C TYR A 219 7.30 -6.16 -4.27
N LEU A 220 7.33 -6.34 -2.95
CA LEU A 220 8.42 -7.06 -2.29
C LEU A 220 8.47 -8.53 -2.68
N LYS A 221 7.32 -9.19 -2.79
CA LYS A 221 7.26 -10.59 -3.25
C LYS A 221 7.76 -10.74 -4.68
N LYS A 222 7.33 -9.85 -5.57
CA LYS A 222 7.82 -9.78 -6.95
C LYS A 222 9.34 -9.51 -7.00
N ALA A 223 9.84 -8.59 -6.18
CA ALA A 223 11.27 -8.29 -6.10
C ALA A 223 12.10 -9.49 -5.64
N GLN A 224 11.58 -10.29 -4.71
CA GLN A 224 12.23 -11.52 -4.25
C GLN A 224 12.36 -12.58 -5.35
N GLU A 225 11.40 -12.64 -6.28
CA GLU A 225 11.43 -13.61 -7.39
C GLU A 225 12.23 -13.14 -8.60
N GLN A 226 12.18 -11.85 -8.91
CA GLN A 226 12.73 -11.29 -10.15
C GLN A 226 13.96 -10.40 -9.92
N GLU A 227 14.48 -10.31 -8.69
CA GLU A 227 15.59 -9.43 -8.27
C GLU A 227 15.44 -7.97 -8.76
N SER A 228 14.20 -7.47 -8.78
CA SER A 228 13.86 -6.16 -9.35
C SER A 228 14.06 -5.03 -8.32
N SER A 229 15.15 -4.27 -8.46
CA SER A 229 15.40 -3.07 -7.63
C SER A 229 14.28 -2.03 -7.73
N PHE A 230 13.59 -1.95 -8.88
CA PHE A 230 12.49 -1.00 -9.08
C PHE A 230 11.25 -1.37 -8.26
N SER A 231 10.94 -2.66 -8.17
CA SER A 231 9.84 -3.16 -7.34
C SER A 231 10.10 -2.88 -5.85
N ILE A 232 11.36 -2.97 -5.40
CA ILE A 232 11.72 -2.61 -4.02
C ILE A 232 11.47 -1.11 -3.75
N GLN A 233 11.81 -0.23 -4.69
CA GLN A 233 11.55 1.21 -4.54
C GLN A 233 10.05 1.50 -4.43
N TYR A 234 9.22 0.91 -5.30
CA TYR A 234 7.76 1.06 -5.17
C TYR A 234 7.21 0.53 -3.85
N ALA A 235 7.79 -0.55 -3.32
CA ALA A 235 7.38 -1.05 -2.01
C ALA A 235 7.68 -0.04 -0.88
N ILE A 236 8.81 0.68 -0.96
CA ILE A 236 9.16 1.75 -0.01
C ILE A 236 8.19 2.91 -0.17
N GLU A 237 7.92 3.37 -1.40
CA GLU A 237 7.00 4.47 -1.68
C GLU A 237 5.58 4.18 -1.18
N ASP A 238 5.07 2.97 -1.40
CA ASP A 238 3.76 2.57 -0.90
C ASP A 238 3.73 2.51 0.64
N ALA A 239 4.82 2.08 1.28
CA ALA A 239 4.92 2.08 2.74
C ALA A 239 4.99 3.52 3.30
N ASP A 240 5.70 4.43 2.63
CA ASP A 240 5.70 5.86 2.97
C ASP A 240 4.34 6.50 2.77
N ARG A 241 3.61 6.10 1.72
CA ARG A 241 2.24 6.54 1.52
C ARG A 241 1.35 6.10 2.68
N CYS A 242 1.50 4.87 3.16
CA CYS A 242 0.78 4.39 4.35
C CYS A 242 1.08 5.26 5.59
N LEU A 243 2.35 5.58 5.84
CA LEU A 243 2.76 6.41 6.98
C LEU A 243 2.27 7.86 6.86
N SER A 244 2.15 8.39 5.64
CA SER A 244 1.56 9.72 5.40
C SER A 244 0.05 9.76 5.71
N ILE A 245 -0.63 8.62 5.61
CA ILE A 245 -2.07 8.49 5.91
C ILE A 245 -2.26 8.22 7.41
N ASP A 246 -1.47 7.30 7.98
CA ASP A 246 -1.50 6.96 9.39
C ASP A 246 -0.10 6.61 9.91
N SER A 247 0.51 7.58 10.59
CA SER A 247 1.84 7.46 11.19
C SER A 247 1.88 6.53 12.41
N LEU A 248 0.74 6.19 13.01
CA LEU A 248 0.64 5.29 14.16
C LEU A 248 0.43 3.82 13.74
N TRP A 249 0.37 3.55 12.44
CA TRP A 249 0.11 2.20 11.96
C TRP A 249 1.40 1.37 11.90
N SER A 250 1.61 0.51 12.89
CA SER A 250 2.83 -0.31 13.01
C SER A 250 3.12 -1.15 11.76
N LYS A 251 2.08 -1.67 11.09
CA LYS A 251 2.24 -2.42 9.84
C LYS A 251 2.92 -1.62 8.74
N ALA A 252 2.68 -0.31 8.65
CA ALA A 252 3.33 0.55 7.65
C ALA A 252 4.83 0.69 7.92
N TRP A 253 5.20 0.93 9.17
CA TRP A 253 6.61 0.92 9.62
C TRP A 253 7.28 -0.41 9.31
N TYR A 254 6.59 -1.52 9.58
CA TYR A 254 7.10 -2.85 9.28
C TYR A 254 7.32 -3.04 7.77
N ARG A 255 6.34 -2.67 6.92
CA ARG A 255 6.48 -2.73 5.46
C ARG A 255 7.72 -1.96 4.99
N LYS A 256 7.88 -0.71 5.44
CA LYS A 256 9.02 0.14 5.05
C LYS A 256 10.35 -0.48 5.50
N GLY A 257 10.44 -0.95 6.74
CA GLY A 257 11.64 -1.59 7.27
C GLY A 257 12.02 -2.84 6.48
N THR A 258 11.06 -3.72 6.16
CA THR A 258 11.31 -4.91 5.34
C THR A 258 11.71 -4.58 3.90
N ALA A 259 11.15 -3.53 3.32
CA ALA A 259 11.52 -3.07 1.99
C ALA A 259 12.95 -2.50 1.95
N LEU A 260 13.34 -1.72 2.95
CA LEU A 260 14.70 -1.21 3.10
C LEU A 260 15.73 -2.33 3.33
N MET A 261 15.34 -3.38 4.06
CA MET A 261 16.17 -4.58 4.20
C MET A 261 16.38 -5.29 2.86
N ALA A 262 15.31 -5.44 2.07
CA ALA A 262 15.42 -6.01 0.71
C ALA A 262 16.31 -5.14 -0.20
N ALA A 263 16.33 -3.82 -0.01
CA ALA A 263 17.21 -2.89 -0.71
C ALA A 263 18.67 -2.93 -0.23
N GLY A 264 19.01 -3.70 0.80
CA GLY A 264 20.33 -3.68 1.45
C GLY A 264 20.60 -2.44 2.32
N ARG A 265 19.63 -1.55 2.49
CA ARG A 265 19.72 -0.29 3.27
C ARG A 265 19.49 -0.54 4.76
N ARG A 266 20.37 -1.35 5.35
CA ARG A 266 20.18 -1.94 6.69
C ARG A 266 20.11 -0.93 7.83
N GLU A 267 20.97 0.09 7.83
CA GLU A 267 20.97 1.13 8.87
C GLU A 267 19.68 1.96 8.84
N GLU A 268 19.18 2.25 7.64
CA GLU A 268 17.90 2.94 7.47
C GLU A 268 16.73 2.07 7.91
N ALA A 269 16.75 0.77 7.58
CA ALA A 269 15.76 -0.17 8.07
C ALA A 269 15.75 -0.22 9.61
N LYS A 270 16.92 -0.28 10.25
CA LYS A 270 17.06 -0.25 11.71
C LYS A 270 16.38 0.98 12.30
N LYS A 271 16.67 2.16 11.74
CA LYS A 271 16.06 3.42 12.18
C LYS A 271 14.54 3.39 12.04
N VAL A 272 14.01 2.93 10.90
CA VAL A 272 12.57 2.82 10.66
C VAL A 272 11.88 1.89 11.67
N PHE A 273 12.48 0.74 12.03
CA PHE A 273 11.91 -0.13 13.06
C PHE A 273 11.92 0.52 14.45
N LEU A 274 12.99 1.21 14.81
CA LEU A 274 13.07 1.94 16.09
C LEU A 274 12.07 3.09 16.18
N ASP A 275 11.93 3.88 15.10
CA ASP A 275 10.96 4.96 15.02
C ASP A 275 9.52 4.40 15.13
N GLY A 276 9.23 3.28 14.47
CA GLY A 276 7.94 2.59 14.62
C GLY A 276 7.67 2.10 16.04
N LEU A 277 8.67 1.54 16.73
CA LEU A 277 8.55 1.07 18.12
C LEU A 277 8.38 2.23 19.13
N ALA A 278 8.84 3.44 18.80
CA ALA A 278 8.57 4.62 19.61
C ALA A 278 7.08 4.98 19.61
N HIS A 279 6.37 4.71 18.52
CA HIS A 279 4.92 4.91 18.40
C HIS A 279 4.10 3.73 18.91
N CYS A 280 4.57 2.51 18.65
CA CYS A 280 3.88 1.26 19.02
C CYS A 280 4.78 0.37 19.89
N PRO A 281 4.92 0.69 21.19
CA PRO A 281 5.74 -0.11 22.10
C PRO A 281 5.19 -1.53 22.21
N ASN A 282 6.05 -2.53 22.04
CA ASN A 282 5.73 -3.98 22.08
C ASN A 282 5.07 -4.57 20.82
N ASP A 283 5.04 -3.86 19.68
CA ASP A 283 4.61 -4.47 18.43
C ASP A 283 5.56 -5.62 18.02
N THR A 284 5.00 -6.81 17.88
CA THR A 284 5.76 -8.06 17.69
C THR A 284 6.44 -8.13 16.32
N ASP A 285 5.82 -7.57 15.28
CA ASP A 285 6.37 -7.56 13.94
C ASP A 285 7.55 -6.59 13.83
N LEU A 286 7.43 -5.41 14.44
CA LEU A 286 8.53 -4.43 14.50
C LEU A 286 9.72 -4.96 15.32
N LEU A 287 9.46 -5.61 16.46
CA LEU A 287 10.51 -6.26 17.26
C LEU A 287 11.21 -7.39 16.49
N ARG A 288 10.45 -8.18 15.73
CA ARG A 288 11.01 -9.22 14.85
C ARG A 288 11.90 -8.61 13.77
N GLY A 289 11.40 -7.58 13.06
CA GLY A 289 12.16 -6.89 12.03
C GLY A 289 13.46 -6.30 12.56
N LEU A 290 13.45 -5.69 13.75
CA LEU A 290 14.66 -5.18 14.41
C LEU A 290 15.65 -6.32 14.74
N THR A 291 15.15 -7.45 15.24
CA THR A 291 15.99 -8.63 15.54
C THR A 291 16.64 -9.20 14.28
N GLU A 292 15.92 -9.27 13.16
CA GLU A 292 16.46 -9.68 11.85
C GLU A 292 17.56 -8.72 11.38
N VAL A 293 17.34 -7.41 11.54
CA VAL A 293 18.32 -6.36 11.25
C VAL A 293 19.53 -6.41 12.16
N GLU A 294 19.47 -6.98 13.35
CA GLU A 294 20.65 -7.08 14.24
C GLU A 294 21.41 -8.40 14.06
N SER A 295 20.68 -9.48 13.77
CA SER A 295 21.23 -10.84 13.63
C SER A 295 21.83 -11.13 12.26
N ALA A 296 21.45 -10.41 11.20
CA ALA A 296 22.02 -10.64 9.89
C ALA A 296 23.56 -10.43 9.89
N PRO A 297 24.36 -11.22 9.16
CA PRO A 297 25.81 -11.08 9.15
C PRO A 297 26.20 -9.65 8.73
N LYS A 298 27.22 -9.06 9.38
CA LYS A 298 27.78 -7.78 8.93
C LYS A 298 28.25 -7.97 7.50
N GLN A 299 27.64 -7.27 6.56
CA GLN A 299 28.08 -7.28 5.17
C GLN A 299 29.54 -6.82 5.16
N LYS A 300 30.45 -7.64 4.63
CA LYS A 300 31.80 -7.15 4.30
C LYS A 300 31.61 -6.19 3.13
N LEU A 301 31.50 -4.89 3.43
CA LEU A 301 31.55 -3.86 2.40
C LEU A 301 32.86 -4.01 1.64
N SER A 302 32.79 -3.95 0.31
CA SER A 302 34.00 -3.84 -0.50
C SER A 302 34.60 -2.44 -0.27
N PRO A 303 35.92 -2.25 -0.41
CA PRO A 303 36.53 -0.92 -0.27
C PRO A 303 35.97 0.14 -1.21
N LYS A 304 35.27 -0.27 -2.28
CA LYS A 304 34.57 0.63 -3.21
C LYS A 304 33.27 1.22 -2.62
N ASP A 305 32.69 0.56 -1.63
CA ASP A 305 31.45 0.99 -0.95
C ASP A 305 31.75 1.85 0.31
N LEU A 306 33.03 2.11 0.59
CA LEU A 306 33.54 2.81 1.78
C LEU A 306 34.12 4.20 1.48
N GLU A 307 34.06 4.68 0.24
CA GLU A 307 34.30 6.10 -0.06
C GLU A 307 33.06 6.92 0.35
N ILE A 308 32.98 7.19 1.64
CA ILE A 308 32.08 8.18 2.22
C ILE A 308 32.82 9.51 2.21
N GLU A 309 32.44 10.42 1.31
CA GLU A 309 32.70 11.85 1.49
C GLU A 309 32.01 12.30 2.79
N PRO A 310 32.72 12.95 3.73
CA PRO A 310 32.19 13.23 5.05
C PRO A 310 31.16 14.36 4.99
N SER A 311 29.88 14.07 5.23
CA SER A 311 28.92 15.12 5.58
C SER A 311 28.76 15.21 7.10
N ASP A 312 29.12 16.38 7.61
CA ASP A 312 29.15 16.76 9.00
C ASP A 312 27.76 16.81 9.66
N LYS A 313 27.78 16.62 10.98
CA LYS A 313 26.65 16.74 11.92
C LYS A 313 25.86 18.04 11.73
N ALA A 314 24.54 17.95 11.58
CA ALA A 314 23.58 19.01 11.96
C ALA A 314 22.25 18.35 12.39
N LYS A 315 21.88 18.42 13.67
CA LYS A 315 20.84 19.34 14.20
C LYS A 315 19.66 19.52 13.24
N VAL A 316 18.49 19.10 13.73
CA VAL A 316 17.18 19.40 13.13
C VAL A 316 16.99 20.91 13.12
N GLU A 317 17.16 21.52 11.94
CA GLU A 317 16.74 22.89 11.63
C GLU A 317 15.87 22.84 10.36
N LEU A 318 14.80 23.63 10.34
CA LEU A 318 13.87 23.75 9.21
C LEU A 318 14.63 24.06 7.91
N PRO A 319 14.14 23.61 6.73
CA PRO A 319 14.91 23.66 5.49
C PRO A 319 15.32 25.09 5.17
N THR A 320 16.63 25.35 5.23
CA THR A 320 17.22 26.59 4.76
C THR A 320 17.27 26.58 3.24
N LYS A 321 16.65 27.61 2.65
CA LYS A 321 16.57 27.94 1.23
C LYS A 321 17.84 27.55 0.44
N ARG A 322 17.72 26.65 -0.55
CA ARG A 322 18.82 26.32 -1.50
C ARG A 322 19.28 27.59 -2.23
N THR A 323 20.57 27.89 -2.17
CA THR A 323 21.22 28.94 -2.98
C THR A 323 21.43 28.42 -4.40
N VAL A 324 20.63 28.92 -5.34
CA VAL A 324 20.67 28.59 -6.77
C VAL A 324 21.24 29.79 -7.52
N LYS A 325 22.21 29.57 -8.41
CA LYS A 325 22.83 30.66 -9.22
C LYS A 325 21.80 31.36 -10.10
N ASP A 326 20.87 30.60 -10.68
CA ASP A 326 19.79 31.09 -11.54
C ASP A 326 18.44 30.39 -11.24
N PRO A 327 17.42 31.11 -10.73
CA PRO A 327 16.12 30.51 -10.43
C PRO A 327 15.20 30.33 -11.64
N GLU A 328 15.62 30.64 -12.87
CA GLU A 328 14.76 30.67 -14.05
C GLU A 328 13.99 29.35 -14.30
N LEU A 329 14.65 28.19 -14.29
CA LEU A 329 13.97 26.91 -14.54
C LEU A 329 12.97 26.54 -13.44
N TYR A 330 13.22 26.93 -12.19
CA TYR A 330 12.29 26.75 -11.08
C TYR A 330 11.06 27.64 -11.22
N ASN A 331 11.25 28.88 -11.68
CA ASN A 331 10.17 29.81 -11.96
C ASN A 331 9.29 29.35 -13.13
N VAL A 332 9.88 28.73 -14.16
CA VAL A 332 9.14 28.15 -15.29
C VAL A 332 8.19 27.03 -14.83
N LEU A 333 8.60 26.21 -13.86
CA LEU A 333 7.75 25.18 -13.27
C LEU A 333 6.84 25.70 -12.13
N GLY A 334 7.01 26.96 -11.69
CA GLY A 334 6.24 27.54 -10.60
C GLY A 334 6.52 26.90 -9.23
N VAL A 335 7.72 26.36 -9.03
CA VAL A 335 8.12 25.66 -7.79
C VAL A 335 9.26 26.40 -7.09
N PRO A 336 9.38 26.31 -5.76
CA PRO A 336 10.49 26.95 -5.05
C PRO A 336 11.83 26.27 -5.39
N THR A 337 12.95 26.99 -5.24
CA THR A 337 14.30 26.49 -5.57
C THR A 337 14.75 25.31 -4.71
N ASP A 338 14.11 25.11 -3.55
CA ASP A 338 14.29 23.97 -2.65
C ASP A 338 13.23 22.86 -2.83
N ALA A 339 12.42 22.91 -3.90
CA ALA A 339 11.38 21.94 -4.16
C ALA A 339 11.91 20.50 -4.20
N ALA A 340 11.24 19.58 -3.50
CA ALA A 340 11.52 18.16 -3.60
C ALA A 340 11.20 17.62 -5.02
N ASP A 341 11.87 16.56 -5.45
CA ASP A 341 11.75 16.02 -6.81
C ASP A 341 10.30 15.64 -7.17
N GLY A 342 9.54 15.14 -6.18
CA GLY A 342 8.11 14.86 -6.34
C GLY A 342 7.26 16.10 -6.64
N ILE A 343 7.63 17.27 -6.12
CA ILE A 343 6.95 18.55 -6.37
C ILE A 343 7.27 19.05 -7.79
N ILE A 344 8.53 18.95 -8.21
CA ILE A 344 8.98 19.30 -9.58
C ILE A 344 8.24 18.45 -10.62
N LYS A 345 8.20 17.12 -10.39
CA LYS A 345 7.47 16.18 -11.24
C LYS A 345 5.99 16.47 -11.32
N LYS A 346 5.35 16.74 -10.18
CA LYS A 346 3.92 17.08 -10.13
C LYS A 346 3.61 18.40 -10.84
N ALA A 347 4.45 19.42 -10.67
CA ALA A 347 4.29 20.72 -11.31
C ALA A 347 4.41 20.62 -12.83
N TYR A 348 5.41 19.87 -13.34
CA TYR A 348 5.54 19.57 -14.76
C TYR A 348 4.28 18.89 -15.33
N TYR A 349 3.75 17.85 -14.66
CA TYR A 349 2.56 17.16 -15.16
C TYR A 349 1.33 18.07 -15.27
N ASN A 350 1.12 18.95 -14.28
CA ASN A 350 0.01 19.88 -14.31
C ASN A 350 0.16 20.91 -15.44
N LEU A 351 1.36 21.49 -15.58
CA LEU A 351 1.65 22.49 -16.61
C LEU A 351 1.63 21.90 -18.02
N ALA A 352 2.16 20.68 -18.21
CA ALA A 352 2.13 19.97 -19.49
C ALA A 352 0.70 19.63 -19.92
N LYS A 353 -0.19 19.30 -18.97
CA LYS A 353 -1.62 19.04 -19.23
C LYS A 353 -2.40 20.31 -19.59
N GLU A 354 -1.98 21.45 -19.06
CA GLU A 354 -2.58 22.77 -19.30
C GLU A 354 -2.08 23.40 -20.60
N CYS A 355 -0.79 23.28 -20.93
CA CYS A 355 -0.18 23.86 -22.14
C CYS A 355 -0.18 22.92 -23.35
N HIS A 356 -0.90 21.79 -23.30
CA HIS A 356 -0.89 20.81 -24.39
C HIS A 356 -1.48 21.41 -25.69
N PRO A 357 -0.78 21.31 -26.83
CA PRO A 357 -1.23 21.88 -28.11
C PRO A 357 -2.63 21.43 -28.56
N ASP A 358 -3.01 20.16 -28.29
CA ASP A 358 -4.36 19.66 -28.60
C ASP A 358 -5.52 20.41 -27.93
N LYS A 359 -5.27 21.04 -26.77
CA LYS A 359 -6.29 21.82 -26.05
C LYS A 359 -6.27 23.29 -26.43
N HIS A 360 -5.19 23.75 -27.06
CA HIS A 360 -4.97 25.14 -27.47
C HIS A 360 -4.41 25.22 -28.91
N PRO A 361 -5.14 24.68 -29.91
CA PRO A 361 -4.64 24.56 -31.30
C PRO A 361 -4.40 25.91 -32.00
N ASP A 362 -5.03 26.99 -31.52
CA ASP A 362 -4.94 28.33 -32.10
C ASP A 362 -3.94 29.27 -31.37
N ASP A 363 -3.29 28.81 -30.29
CA ASP A 363 -2.34 29.62 -29.53
C ASP A 363 -0.88 29.25 -29.87
N PRO A 364 -0.18 30.00 -30.74
CA PRO A 364 1.21 29.75 -31.07
C PRO A 364 2.16 29.89 -29.86
N LEU A 365 1.73 30.56 -28.77
CA LEU A 365 2.50 30.65 -27.53
C LEU A 365 2.36 29.41 -26.64
N ALA A 366 1.37 28.53 -26.88
CA ALA A 366 1.21 27.29 -26.13
C ALA A 366 2.38 26.32 -26.40
N THR A 367 2.81 26.22 -27.66
CA THR A 367 3.98 25.43 -28.06
C THR A 367 5.26 25.96 -27.43
N GLU A 368 5.47 27.28 -27.41
CA GLU A 368 6.65 27.90 -26.79
C GLU A 368 6.66 27.69 -25.26
N LYS A 369 5.50 27.79 -24.60
CA LYS A 369 5.36 27.49 -23.16
C LYS A 369 5.63 26.01 -22.88
N PHE A 370 5.10 25.11 -23.68
CA PHE A 370 5.31 23.67 -23.53
C PHE A 370 6.78 23.29 -23.68
N GLN A 371 7.49 23.88 -24.65
CA GLN A 371 8.94 23.72 -24.82
C GLN A 371 9.71 24.18 -23.59
N LYS A 372 9.42 25.39 -23.07
CA LYS A 372 10.08 25.92 -21.86
C LYS A 372 9.84 25.05 -20.63
N ILE A 373 8.62 24.56 -20.44
CA ILE A 373 8.26 23.65 -19.34
C ILE A 373 9.00 22.32 -19.46
N GLY A 374 9.14 21.79 -20.68
CA GLY A 374 9.92 20.58 -20.97
C GLY A 374 11.40 20.72 -20.67
N GLU A 375 12.03 21.82 -21.12
CA GLU A 375 13.44 22.12 -20.85
C GLU A 375 13.71 22.26 -19.34
N ALA A 376 12.84 22.95 -18.62
CA ALA A 376 12.95 23.10 -17.17
C ALA A 376 12.87 21.75 -16.45
N TYR A 377 11.94 20.88 -16.86
CA TYR A 377 11.82 19.55 -16.28
C TYR A 377 13.02 18.64 -16.65
N GLN A 378 13.55 18.74 -17.86
CA GLN A 378 14.71 17.95 -18.29
C GLN A 378 15.94 18.19 -17.41
N VAL A 379 16.20 19.45 -17.06
CA VAL A 379 17.33 19.82 -16.20
C VAL A 379 17.04 19.52 -14.73
N LEU A 380 15.82 19.82 -14.25
CA LEU A 380 15.48 19.75 -12.82
C LEU A 380 15.03 18.36 -12.35
N SER A 381 14.66 17.44 -13.24
CA SER A 381 14.20 16.10 -12.88
C SER A 381 15.33 15.11 -12.57
N ASN A 382 16.51 15.32 -13.15
CA ASN A 382 17.68 14.49 -12.88
C ASN A 382 18.55 15.16 -11.79
N PRO A 383 18.88 14.46 -10.69
CA PRO A 383 19.67 15.03 -9.60
C PRO A 383 21.01 15.61 -10.03
N GLN A 384 21.69 14.98 -11.00
CA GLN A 384 23.03 15.38 -11.45
C GLN A 384 22.96 16.67 -12.28
N THR A 385 22.03 16.77 -13.23
CA THR A 385 21.85 17.97 -14.05
C THR A 385 21.28 19.13 -13.25
N ARG A 386 20.43 18.82 -12.26
CA ARG A 386 19.88 19.80 -11.32
C ARG A 386 20.97 20.41 -10.45
N GLU A 387 21.88 19.59 -9.92
CA GLU A 387 23.02 20.07 -9.12
C GLU A 387 23.98 20.93 -9.95
N LEU A 388 24.30 20.51 -11.17
CA LEU A 388 25.10 21.30 -12.13
C LEU A 388 24.44 22.65 -12.43
N TYR A 389 23.13 22.66 -12.68
CA TYR A 389 22.36 23.89 -12.90
C TYR A 389 22.30 24.78 -11.65
N ASP A 390 22.09 24.19 -10.47
CA ASP A 390 22.03 24.92 -9.20
C ASP A 390 23.36 25.65 -8.92
N LEU A 391 24.49 25.03 -9.25
CA LEU A 391 25.84 25.54 -9.01
C LEU A 391 26.34 26.49 -10.10
N HIS A 392 26.06 26.20 -11.37
CA HIS A 392 26.67 26.87 -12.52
C HIS A 392 25.67 27.57 -13.45
N GLY A 393 24.36 27.45 -13.22
CA GLY A 393 23.31 28.00 -14.09
C GLY A 393 23.34 27.35 -15.47
N ARG A 394 22.77 28.01 -16.49
CA ARG A 394 22.76 27.49 -17.86
C ARG A 394 24.17 27.25 -18.43
N ASP A 395 25.17 28.01 -18.00
CA ASP A 395 26.57 27.86 -18.45
C ASP A 395 27.19 26.50 -18.07
N GLY A 396 26.65 25.80 -17.07
CA GLY A 396 27.13 24.47 -16.63
C GLY A 396 26.55 23.29 -17.42
N LEU A 397 25.59 23.55 -18.31
CA LEU A 397 24.92 22.56 -19.14
C LEU A 397 25.52 22.62 -20.55
N ASP A 398 26.78 22.25 -20.69
CA ASP A 398 27.50 22.37 -21.97
C ASP A 398 26.87 21.45 -23.04
N GLN A 399 26.51 22.05 -24.18
CA GLN A 399 25.56 21.52 -25.18
C GLN A 399 26.08 20.28 -25.93
N SER A 400 27.41 20.09 -25.90
CA SER A 400 28.12 19.02 -26.61
C SER A 400 27.89 17.61 -26.04
N ALA A 401 27.47 17.47 -24.79
CA ALA A 401 27.17 16.17 -24.18
C ALA A 401 25.77 15.64 -24.54
N PHE A 402 24.84 16.53 -24.90
CA PHE A 402 23.46 16.18 -25.28
C PHE A 402 23.30 15.88 -26.77
N GLU A 403 24.07 16.53 -27.64
CA GLU A 403 24.03 16.32 -29.10
C GLU A 403 24.58 14.95 -29.53
N ALA A 404 25.36 14.28 -28.68
CA ALA A 404 25.96 12.98 -28.95
C ALA A 404 25.09 11.78 -28.49
N MET A 405 23.92 12.02 -27.90
CA MET A 405 23.03 10.96 -27.44
C MET A 405 22.07 10.48 -28.53
N ASP A 406 21.88 9.16 -28.58
CA ASP A 406 20.94 8.52 -29.50
C ASP A 406 19.49 9.03 -29.27
N PRO A 407 18.72 9.37 -30.32
CA PRO A 407 17.36 9.93 -30.19
C PRO A 407 16.40 9.05 -29.39
N SER A 408 16.60 7.72 -29.41
CA SER A 408 15.80 6.76 -28.64
C SER A 408 16.15 6.81 -27.15
N GLN A 409 17.43 7.05 -26.82
CA GLN A 409 17.90 7.27 -25.45
C GLN A 409 17.48 8.64 -24.91
N LEU A 410 17.51 9.66 -25.77
CA LEU A 410 17.01 10.99 -25.46
C LEU A 410 15.50 10.97 -25.17
N PHE A 411 14.72 10.23 -25.96
CA PHE A 411 13.27 10.04 -25.76
C PHE A 411 12.95 9.26 -24.48
N ALA A 412 13.68 8.16 -24.20
CA ALA A 412 13.53 7.40 -22.96
C ALA A 412 13.85 8.24 -21.71
N MET A 413 14.84 9.14 -21.82
CA MET A 413 15.23 10.07 -20.76
C MET A 413 14.22 11.22 -20.59
N LEU A 414 13.62 11.71 -21.67
CA LEU A 414 12.63 12.81 -21.65
C LEU A 414 11.26 12.38 -21.12
N PHE A 415 10.82 11.15 -21.40
CA PHE A 415 9.45 10.71 -21.10
C PHE A 415 9.33 9.64 -20.01
N GLY A 416 10.45 9.03 -19.60
CA GLY A 416 10.48 7.97 -18.60
C GLY A 416 9.84 6.67 -19.12
N SER A 417 10.59 5.58 -19.06
CA SER A 417 10.17 4.29 -19.64
C SER A 417 8.83 3.75 -19.11
N ASP A 418 8.09 3.14 -20.05
CA ASP A 418 6.98 2.19 -19.90
C ASP A 418 5.55 2.64 -19.55
N ARG A 419 5.29 3.88 -19.13
CA ARG A 419 3.88 4.31 -18.88
C ARG A 419 3.19 5.00 -20.06
N PHE A 420 3.96 5.47 -21.05
CA PHE A 420 3.44 6.28 -22.16
C PHE A 420 3.31 5.54 -23.49
N VAL A 421 3.92 4.34 -23.62
CA VAL A 421 3.83 3.48 -24.80
C VAL A 421 2.37 3.14 -25.15
N ARG A 422 1.53 2.99 -24.13
CA ARG A 422 0.10 2.64 -24.27
C ARG A 422 -0.78 3.82 -24.69
N TYR A 423 -0.33 5.07 -24.50
CA TYR A 423 -1.08 6.28 -24.82
C TYR A 423 -0.66 6.92 -26.15
N PHE A 424 0.61 6.81 -26.53
CA PHE A 424 1.15 7.42 -27.75
C PHE A 424 1.48 6.43 -28.86
N GLY A 425 1.46 5.12 -28.57
CA GLY A 425 1.86 4.09 -29.52
C GLY A 425 3.37 4.11 -29.76
N GLU A 426 4.02 2.96 -29.58
CA GLU A 426 5.48 2.81 -29.79
C GLU A 426 5.93 3.01 -31.26
N LEU A 427 4.99 3.16 -32.19
CA LEU A 427 5.21 2.90 -33.60
C LEU A 427 4.93 4.07 -34.54
N GLU A 428 4.31 5.19 -34.13
CA GLU A 428 4.02 6.29 -35.06
C GLU A 428 5.22 7.24 -35.21
N MET A 429 5.77 7.72 -34.10
CA MET A 429 6.93 8.62 -34.12
C MET A 429 8.25 7.92 -34.44
N THR A 430 8.46 6.70 -33.93
CA THR A 430 9.64 5.89 -34.27
C THR A 430 9.71 5.57 -35.76
N THR A 431 8.56 5.40 -36.42
CA THR A 431 8.51 5.13 -37.87
C THR A 431 8.66 6.41 -38.70
N GLN A 432 8.23 7.57 -38.18
CA GLN A 432 8.51 8.87 -38.79
C GLN A 432 9.99 9.27 -38.71
N MET A 433 10.70 8.90 -37.64
CA MET A 433 12.12 9.26 -37.46
C MET A 433 13.11 8.22 -38.02
N SER A 434 12.72 6.96 -38.14
CA SER A 434 13.58 5.88 -38.69
C SER A 434 13.54 5.76 -40.22
N ARG A 435 12.67 6.52 -40.90
CA ARG A 435 12.54 6.52 -42.36
C ARG A 435 12.58 7.94 -42.90
N VAL A 436 13.63 8.65 -42.52
CA VAL A 436 14.15 9.72 -43.36
C VAL A 436 14.74 9.08 -44.63
N ASP A 437 14.47 9.67 -45.79
CA ASP A 437 15.21 9.30 -47.00
C ASP A 437 16.71 9.61 -46.82
N ASP A 438 17.56 9.18 -47.75
CA ASP A 438 19.02 9.41 -47.69
C ASP A 438 19.39 10.92 -47.62
N GLU A 439 18.41 11.82 -47.78
CA GLU A 439 18.52 13.27 -47.70
C GLU A 439 17.98 13.87 -46.39
N GLY A 440 17.45 13.05 -45.47
CA GLY A 440 17.00 13.52 -44.15
C GLY A 440 15.55 14.02 -44.09
N ASN A 441 14.75 13.83 -45.13
CA ASN A 441 13.37 14.35 -45.19
C ASN A 441 12.35 13.38 -44.59
N ALA A 442 11.40 13.91 -43.83
CA ALA A 442 10.29 13.14 -43.28
C ALA A 442 9.35 12.60 -44.39
N PRO A 443 8.72 11.42 -44.21
CA PRO A 443 7.78 10.86 -45.18
C PRO A 443 6.60 11.80 -45.49
N SER A 444 6.12 11.79 -46.74
CA SER A 444 4.96 12.59 -47.12
C SER A 444 3.69 12.17 -46.37
N GLU A 445 2.76 13.11 -46.22
CA GLU A 445 1.50 12.89 -45.48
C GLU A 445 0.65 11.75 -46.09
N GLU A 446 0.75 11.52 -47.40
CA GLU A 446 0.09 10.40 -48.09
C GLU A 446 0.72 9.04 -47.73
N ALA A 447 2.05 8.98 -47.61
CA ALA A 447 2.76 7.77 -47.21
C ALA A 447 2.44 7.38 -45.77
N LEU A 448 2.27 8.36 -44.87
CA LEU A 448 1.87 8.14 -43.49
C LEU A 448 0.46 7.55 -43.38
N LYS A 449 -0.48 8.03 -44.20
CA LYS A 449 -1.87 7.53 -44.24
C LYS A 449 -1.97 6.09 -44.77
N GLU A 450 -1.08 5.68 -45.66
CA GLU A 450 -1.05 4.30 -46.18
C GLU A 450 -0.48 3.31 -45.15
N ILE A 451 0.61 3.70 -44.48
CA ILE A 451 1.23 2.91 -43.41
C ILE A 451 0.26 2.71 -42.24
N GLN A 452 -0.53 3.74 -41.92
CA GLN A 452 -1.57 3.65 -40.89
C GLN A 452 -2.68 2.65 -41.28
N ARG A 453 -3.09 2.63 -42.55
CA ARG A 453 -4.10 1.69 -43.06
C ARG A 453 -3.63 0.23 -43.05
N GLU A 454 -2.37 -0.05 -43.42
CA GLU A 454 -1.81 -1.40 -43.32
C GLU A 454 -1.75 -1.90 -41.87
N ARG A 455 -1.46 -1.01 -40.92
CA ARG A 455 -1.39 -1.36 -39.49
C ARG A 455 -2.75 -1.69 -38.90
N GLU A 456 -3.76 -0.87 -39.18
CA GLU A 456 -5.14 -1.11 -38.74
C GLU A 456 -5.65 -2.44 -39.29
N SER A 457 -5.30 -2.77 -40.54
CA SER A 457 -5.63 -4.05 -41.16
C SER A 457 -4.94 -5.25 -40.46
N ASN A 458 -3.69 -5.10 -40.02
CA ASN A 458 -2.96 -6.18 -39.35
C ASN A 458 -3.44 -6.41 -37.90
N LEU A 459 -3.79 -5.34 -37.18
CA LEU A 459 -4.37 -5.41 -35.83
C LEU A 459 -5.72 -6.12 -35.82
N LEU A 460 -6.54 -5.91 -36.85
CA LEU A 460 -7.82 -6.61 -37.02
C LEU A 460 -7.68 -8.09 -37.37
N GLN A 461 -6.52 -8.54 -37.83
CA GLN A 461 -6.21 -9.96 -38.05
C GLN A 461 -5.66 -10.67 -36.80
N THR A 462 -5.19 -9.91 -35.80
CA THR A 462 -4.58 -10.47 -34.58
C THR A 462 -5.53 -10.51 -33.37
N LEU A 463 -6.73 -9.93 -33.49
CA LEU A 463 -7.87 -10.04 -32.57
C LEU A 463 -8.87 -11.08 -33.11
#